data_AF-A0A7H8NF72-F1
#
_entry.id   AF-A0A7H8NF72-F1
#
_cell.length_a   1.000
_cell.length_b   1.000
_cell.length_c   1.000
_cell.angle_alpha   90.00
_cell.angle_beta   90.00
_cell.angle_gamma   90.00
#
_symmetry.space_group_name_H-M   'P 1'
#
loop_
_entity.id
_entity.type
_entity.pdbx_description
1 polymer ?
#
loop_
_entity_poly.entity_id
_entity_poly.type
_entity_poly.pdbx_seq_one_letter_code
_entity_poly.pdbx_strand_id
1 'polypeptide(L)'
;MPQRHVRGACALALAASAGLALPAPDAVGAPPPPPAPHHGPDRTTEPPRTPGPLAGPQRAPARTAAPGGVPVSVLLAQLKTHYRATDEASARYRSIERQLNRQRRTTQRLMARLAEARTGLAAARESAGRLARQQYRYSLGFSPAVRLLLSDNPGRVLDEEHELRRAAGRTAAVAARLADAEITTDYYATRARRALDRRQTLADRHKRQRDLVRARLATVERLLASLTADQLAALQRLEGYGAYGAPGTAAARDPAATGGAPATDGRGPASTPPAAPPRAAARPAEPAVPAAGAAPGTPPAASRPRGR
;
A
#
# COMPACT_ATOMS: atom_id res chain seq x y z
N MET A 1 39.68 -30.86 -20.82
CA MET A 1 40.06 -29.59 -21.45
C MET A 1 38.96 -29.17 -22.42
N PRO A 2 38.17 -28.14 -22.06
CA PRO A 2 37.85 -27.14 -23.08
C PRO A 2 38.12 -25.72 -22.56
N GLN A 3 38.97 -25.01 -23.29
CA GLN A 3 39.23 -23.59 -23.20
C GLN A 3 38.01 -22.81 -23.69
N ARG A 4 37.52 -21.83 -22.91
CA ARG A 4 36.73 -20.71 -23.43
C ARG A 4 37.14 -19.41 -22.75
N HIS A 5 37.50 -18.46 -23.61
CA HIS A 5 38.18 -17.20 -23.35
C HIS A 5 37.34 -16.20 -22.56
N VAL A 6 37.95 -15.57 -21.55
CA VAL A 6 37.47 -14.36 -20.88
C VAL A 6 37.90 -13.18 -21.74
N ARG A 7 36.94 -12.47 -22.34
CA ARG A 7 37.15 -11.12 -22.88
C ARG A 7 36.77 -10.10 -21.82
N GLY A 8 37.77 -9.39 -21.32
CA GLY A 8 37.61 -8.19 -20.53
C GLY A 8 37.14 -7.02 -21.40
N ALA A 9 36.39 -6.12 -20.79
CA ALA A 9 36.19 -4.77 -21.29
C ALA A 9 36.32 -3.81 -20.10
N CYS A 10 37.46 -3.11 -20.08
CA CYS A 10 37.67 -1.87 -19.36
C CYS A 10 36.73 -0.79 -19.93
N ALA A 11 36.06 -0.04 -19.07
CA ALA A 11 35.63 1.32 -19.38
C ALA A 11 35.51 2.11 -18.06
N LEU A 12 36.64 2.67 -17.64
CA LEU A 12 36.67 3.83 -16.74
C LEU A 12 36.48 5.07 -17.61
N ALA A 13 35.43 5.85 -17.35
CA ALA A 13 35.36 7.25 -17.73
C ALA A 13 34.72 8.03 -16.58
N LEU A 14 35.45 9.01 -16.08
CA LEU A 14 35.21 9.82 -14.90
C LEU A 14 35.21 11.29 -15.39
N ALA A 15 34.09 12.00 -15.19
CA ALA A 15 33.89 13.47 -15.27
C ALA A 15 32.40 13.72 -15.53
N ALA A 16 31.68 14.72 -15.03
CA ALA A 16 31.93 15.83 -14.13
C ALA A 16 30.54 16.34 -13.64
N SER A 17 30.55 17.05 -12.53
CA SER A 17 29.41 17.66 -11.86
C SER A 17 28.91 18.97 -12.49
N ALA A 18 27.64 19.27 -12.18
CA ALA A 18 26.96 20.59 -12.10
C ALA A 18 26.32 21.19 -13.37
N GLY A 19 25.02 21.47 -13.25
CA GLY A 19 24.23 22.23 -14.21
C GLY A 19 22.73 22.14 -13.95
N LEU A 20 22.22 22.90 -12.96
CA LEU A 20 20.80 23.24 -12.86
C LEU A 20 20.40 24.11 -14.06
N ALA A 21 19.46 23.65 -14.88
CA ALA A 21 18.67 24.51 -15.76
C ALA A 21 17.28 23.90 -16.00
N LEU A 22 16.28 24.55 -15.42
CA LEU A 22 14.86 24.39 -15.68
C LEU A 22 14.52 25.14 -16.97
N PRO A 23 13.78 24.55 -17.92
CA PRO A 23 12.83 25.35 -18.69
C PRO A 23 11.38 24.88 -18.54
N ALA A 24 10.50 25.85 -18.75
CA ALA A 24 9.08 25.95 -18.44
C ALA A 24 8.16 25.05 -19.32
N PRO A 25 6.84 25.00 -19.03
CA PRO A 25 5.93 23.97 -19.55
C PRO A 25 5.31 24.34 -20.91
N ASP A 26 5.39 23.42 -21.87
CA ASP A 26 4.62 23.51 -23.11
C ASP A 26 3.20 22.97 -22.93
N ALA A 27 2.27 23.88 -23.18
CA ALA A 27 1.03 23.76 -23.92
C ALA A 27 0.24 22.43 -23.85
N VAL A 28 -0.89 22.55 -23.16
CA VAL A 28 -2.11 21.74 -23.22
C VAL A 28 -2.56 21.51 -24.67
N GLY A 29 -2.46 20.26 -25.15
CA GLY A 29 -3.20 19.79 -26.31
C GLY A 29 -4.64 19.42 -25.90
N ALA A 30 -5.61 20.25 -26.30
CA ALA A 30 -7.03 20.01 -26.09
C ALA A 30 -7.55 18.84 -26.97
N PRO A 31 -8.48 18.00 -26.46
CA PRO A 31 -9.13 16.96 -27.27
C PRO A 31 -10.18 17.56 -28.24
N PRO A 32 -10.41 16.94 -29.41
CA PRO A 32 -11.40 17.42 -30.37
C PRO A 32 -12.85 17.29 -29.86
N PRO A 33 -13.77 18.17 -30.28
CA PRO A 33 -15.17 18.14 -29.86
C PRO A 33 -15.96 16.98 -30.52
N PRO A 34 -17.03 16.48 -29.86
CA PRO A 34 -17.91 15.47 -30.45
C PRO A 34 -18.85 16.08 -31.51
N PRO A 35 -19.26 15.32 -32.55
CA PRO A 35 -20.20 15.80 -33.55
C PRO A 35 -21.62 15.95 -32.98
N ALA A 36 -22.27 17.06 -33.35
CA ALA A 36 -23.66 17.39 -33.03
C ALA A 36 -24.65 16.52 -33.85
N PRO A 37 -25.88 16.32 -33.33
CA PRO A 37 -26.86 15.39 -33.92
C PRO A 37 -27.50 15.93 -35.21
N HIS A 38 -27.67 15.02 -36.18
CA HIS A 38 -28.43 15.26 -37.40
C HIS A 38 -29.93 15.38 -37.08
N HIS A 39 -30.50 16.54 -37.40
CA HIS A 39 -31.93 16.74 -37.58
C HIS A 39 -32.29 16.40 -39.03
N GLY A 40 -33.14 15.39 -39.22
CA GLY A 40 -33.86 15.14 -40.46
C GLY A 40 -35.36 15.24 -40.18
N PRO A 41 -36.14 15.95 -40.99
CA PRO A 41 -37.58 16.05 -40.80
C PRO A 41 -38.31 14.91 -41.53
N ASP A 42 -39.53 14.67 -41.03
CA ASP A 42 -40.75 14.51 -41.83
C ASP A 42 -41.49 13.16 -41.71
N ARG A 43 -42.82 13.31 -41.65
CA ARG A 43 -43.91 12.36 -41.98
C ARG A 43 -44.47 11.41 -40.91
N THR A 44 -45.56 11.89 -40.33
CA THR A 44 -46.93 11.36 -40.50
C THR A 44 -47.06 9.88 -40.83
N THR A 45 -47.62 9.09 -39.91
CA THR A 45 -48.61 8.04 -40.21
C THR A 45 -49.36 7.70 -38.92
N GLU A 46 -50.60 8.19 -38.86
CA GLU A 46 -51.64 7.77 -37.92
C GLU A 46 -52.22 6.42 -38.39
N PRO A 47 -52.41 5.42 -37.51
CA PRO A 47 -53.31 4.30 -37.79
C PRO A 47 -54.69 4.47 -37.10
N PRO A 48 -55.75 3.89 -37.69
CA PRO A 48 -57.13 4.30 -37.44
C PRO A 48 -57.74 3.72 -36.15
N ARG A 49 -58.66 4.50 -35.57
CA ARG A 49 -59.60 4.09 -34.52
C ARG A 49 -60.70 3.22 -35.11
N THR A 50 -61.02 2.12 -34.43
CA THR A 50 -62.31 1.41 -34.54
C THR A 50 -62.99 1.45 -33.16
N PRO A 51 -64.30 1.74 -33.07
CA PRO A 51 -65.03 1.78 -31.81
C PRO A 51 -65.85 0.51 -31.54
N GLY A 52 -65.97 0.14 -30.26
CA GLY A 52 -67.00 -0.76 -29.73
C GLY A 52 -66.55 -1.53 -28.47
N PRO A 53 -67.47 -2.04 -27.63
CA PRO A 53 -68.61 -1.37 -27.02
C PRO A 53 -68.59 -1.46 -25.46
N LEU A 54 -69.53 -0.74 -24.84
CA LEU A 54 -69.91 -0.63 -23.42
C LEU A 54 -69.67 -1.89 -22.54
N ALA A 55 -68.97 -1.71 -21.41
CA ALA A 55 -69.02 -2.62 -20.26
C ALA A 55 -68.77 -1.89 -18.93
N GLY A 56 -69.85 -1.66 -18.16
CA GLY A 56 -69.95 -1.64 -16.69
C GLY A 56 -69.13 -0.64 -15.84
N PRO A 57 -69.73 0.08 -14.89
CA PRO A 57 -68.99 0.81 -13.88
C PRO A 57 -68.41 -0.17 -12.85
N GLN A 58 -67.21 -0.70 -13.11
CA GLN A 58 -66.43 -1.37 -12.07
C GLN A 58 -65.79 -0.32 -11.16
N ARG A 59 -66.36 -0.20 -9.96
CA ARG A 59 -65.88 0.64 -8.88
C ARG A 59 -64.51 0.12 -8.42
N ALA A 60 -63.44 0.70 -8.97
CA ALA A 60 -62.10 0.55 -8.42
C ALA A 60 -62.08 1.07 -6.97
N PRO A 61 -61.40 0.40 -6.02
CA PRO A 61 -61.24 0.95 -4.69
C PRO A 61 -60.53 2.29 -4.81
N ALA A 62 -61.08 3.30 -4.13
CA ALA A 62 -60.59 4.66 -4.15
C ALA A 62 -59.08 4.66 -3.93
N ARG A 63 -58.34 4.92 -5.01
CA ARG A 63 -56.99 5.45 -4.96
C ARG A 63 -57.14 6.76 -4.22
N THR A 64 -56.81 6.78 -2.94
CA THR A 64 -56.69 8.02 -2.17
C THR A 64 -55.51 8.77 -2.78
N ALA A 65 -55.77 9.45 -3.90
CA ALA A 65 -54.86 10.39 -4.50
C ALA A 65 -54.87 11.61 -3.57
N ALA A 66 -54.01 11.54 -2.55
CA ALA A 66 -53.60 12.72 -1.80
C ALA A 66 -53.03 13.74 -2.81
N PRO A 67 -53.21 15.05 -2.58
CA PRO A 67 -52.72 16.08 -3.50
C PRO A 67 -51.19 15.96 -3.58
N GLY A 68 -50.66 15.63 -4.77
CA GLY A 68 -49.23 15.35 -4.99
C GLY A 68 -48.88 14.18 -5.92
N GLY A 69 -49.85 13.46 -6.49
CA GLY A 69 -49.71 12.67 -7.72
C GLY A 69 -48.92 11.34 -7.68
N VAL A 70 -47.97 11.15 -6.76
CA VAL A 70 -47.15 9.91 -6.69
C VAL A 70 -47.78 8.91 -5.71
N PRO A 71 -48.05 7.65 -6.12
CA PRO A 71 -48.59 6.64 -5.21
C PRO A 71 -47.55 6.19 -4.18
N VAL A 72 -47.98 5.96 -2.94
CA VAL A 72 -47.12 5.57 -1.79
C VAL A 72 -46.29 4.31 -2.06
N SER A 73 -46.82 3.37 -2.84
CA SER A 73 -46.07 2.17 -3.27
C SER A 73 -44.85 2.48 -4.13
N VAL A 74 -44.94 3.50 -4.99
CA VAL A 74 -43.80 3.99 -5.80
C VAL A 74 -42.78 4.69 -4.92
N LEU A 75 -43.22 5.49 -3.94
CA LEU A 75 -42.33 6.13 -2.95
C LEU A 75 -41.56 5.08 -2.15
N LEU A 76 -42.23 4.01 -1.69
CA LEU A 76 -41.56 2.91 -0.99
C LEU A 76 -40.54 2.18 -1.90
N ALA A 77 -40.88 1.95 -3.16
CA ALA A 77 -39.95 1.33 -4.12
C ALA A 77 -38.72 2.20 -4.39
N GLN A 78 -38.90 3.52 -4.53
CA GLN A 78 -37.82 4.49 -4.66
C GLN A 78 -36.93 4.49 -3.40
N LEU A 79 -37.53 4.54 -2.20
CA LEU A 79 -36.79 4.51 -0.95
C LEU A 79 -35.95 3.23 -0.80
N LYS A 80 -36.55 2.06 -1.06
CA LYS A 80 -35.84 0.77 -1.07
C LYS A 80 -34.67 0.76 -2.05
N THR A 81 -34.85 1.37 -3.22
CA THR A 81 -33.79 1.48 -4.24
C THR A 81 -32.63 2.37 -3.75
N HIS A 82 -32.94 3.53 -3.16
CA HIS A 82 -31.92 4.42 -2.61
C HIS A 82 -31.17 3.81 -1.41
N TYR A 83 -31.86 3.07 -0.54
CA TYR A 83 -31.23 2.33 0.54
C TYR A 83 -30.26 1.26 0.02
N ARG A 84 -30.70 0.40 -0.90
CA ARG A 84 -29.83 -0.61 -1.54
C ARG A 84 -28.59 0.03 -2.18
N ALA A 85 -28.78 1.12 -2.92
CA ALA A 85 -27.67 1.86 -3.50
C ALA A 85 -26.71 2.41 -2.43
N THR A 86 -27.22 2.89 -1.31
CA THR A 86 -26.40 3.39 -0.20
C THR A 86 -25.61 2.27 0.46
N ASP A 87 -26.22 1.10 0.67
CA ASP A 87 -25.56 -0.08 1.20
C ASP A 87 -24.44 -0.57 0.27
N GLU A 88 -24.69 -0.62 -1.04
CA GLU A 88 -23.68 -0.98 -2.03
C GLU A 88 -22.48 0.00 -2.02
N ALA A 89 -22.74 1.31 -1.95
CA ALA A 89 -21.66 2.29 -1.82
C ALA A 89 -20.89 2.11 -0.52
N SER A 90 -21.59 1.87 0.59
CA SER A 90 -20.99 1.65 1.90
C SER A 90 -20.13 0.38 1.93
N ALA A 91 -20.59 -0.70 1.28
CA ALA A 91 -19.83 -1.93 1.13
C ALA A 91 -18.54 -1.72 0.32
N ARG A 92 -18.62 -0.97 -0.80
CA ARG A 92 -17.45 -0.58 -1.61
C ARG A 92 -16.48 0.29 -0.82
N TYR A 93 -16.99 1.28 -0.08
CA TYR A 93 -16.21 2.14 0.81
C TYR A 93 -15.43 1.32 1.85
N ARG A 94 -16.11 0.44 2.60
CA ARG A 94 -15.48 -0.45 3.58
C ARG A 94 -14.45 -1.39 2.94
N SER A 95 -14.68 -1.85 1.70
CA SER A 95 -13.73 -2.67 0.96
C SER A 95 -12.43 -1.92 0.65
N ILE A 96 -12.54 -0.69 0.13
CA ILE A 96 -11.38 0.18 -0.14
C ILE A 96 -10.66 0.56 1.16
N GLU A 97 -11.40 0.81 2.25
CA GLU A 97 -10.82 1.07 3.56
C GLU A 97 -9.96 -0.10 4.05
N ARG A 98 -10.46 -1.34 3.95
CA ARG A 98 -9.66 -2.54 4.29
C ARG A 98 -8.41 -2.66 3.42
N GLN A 99 -8.51 -2.37 2.12
CA GLN A 99 -7.35 -2.37 1.21
C GLN A 99 -6.33 -1.29 1.61
N LEU A 100 -6.80 -0.07 1.91
CA LEU A 100 -5.94 1.04 2.34
C LEU A 100 -5.22 0.71 3.65
N ASN A 101 -5.90 0.09 4.61
CA ASN A 101 -5.29 -0.32 5.88
C ASN A 101 -4.22 -1.40 5.69
N ARG A 102 -4.46 -2.41 4.83
CA ARG A 102 -3.42 -3.39 4.45
C ARG A 102 -2.24 -2.70 3.78
N GLN A 103 -2.51 -1.80 2.83
CA GLN A 103 -1.46 -1.08 2.12
C GLN A 103 -0.62 -0.20 3.05
N ARG A 104 -1.23 0.48 4.03
CA ARG A 104 -0.52 1.26 5.06
C ARG A 104 0.49 0.40 5.83
N ARG A 105 0.09 -0.80 6.27
CA ARG A 105 0.99 -1.75 6.95
C ARG A 105 2.14 -2.18 6.04
N THR A 106 1.86 -2.46 4.77
CA THR A 106 2.90 -2.79 3.78
C THR A 106 3.88 -1.63 3.57
N THR A 107 3.39 -0.41 3.41
CA THR A 107 4.23 0.79 3.28
C THR A 107 5.12 0.97 4.51
N GLN A 108 4.57 0.84 5.73
CA GLN A 108 5.34 0.96 6.97
C GLN A 108 6.46 -0.10 7.04
N ARG A 109 6.14 -1.36 6.74
CA ARG A 109 7.15 -2.44 6.71
C ARG A 109 8.27 -2.17 5.71
N LEU A 110 7.94 -1.69 4.50
CA LEU A 110 8.95 -1.37 3.49
C LEU A 110 9.80 -0.17 3.86
N MET A 111 9.21 0.85 4.49
CA MET A 111 9.97 2.01 4.99
C MET A 111 10.93 1.60 6.12
N ALA A 112 10.51 0.70 7.02
CA ALA A 112 11.39 0.15 8.05
C ALA A 112 12.57 -0.64 7.44
N ARG A 113 12.31 -1.50 6.44
CA ARG A 113 13.37 -2.22 5.72
C ARG A 113 14.31 -1.30 4.95
N LEU A 114 13.79 -0.23 4.36
CA LEU A 114 14.62 0.79 3.71
C LEU A 114 15.53 1.51 4.72
N ALA A 115 15.01 1.84 5.91
CA ALA A 115 15.81 2.46 6.96
C ALA A 115 16.95 1.52 7.42
N GLU A 116 16.63 0.25 7.66
CA GLU A 116 17.62 -0.80 7.99
C GLU A 116 18.68 -0.94 6.90
N ALA A 117 18.27 -1.02 5.62
CA ALA A 117 19.19 -1.12 4.48
C ALA A 117 20.11 0.11 4.37
N ARG A 118 19.59 1.32 4.60
CA ARG A 118 20.39 2.56 4.60
C ARG A 118 21.42 2.57 5.72
N THR A 119 21.08 2.08 6.90
CA THR A 119 22.04 1.91 8.00
C THR A 119 23.13 0.91 7.61
N GLY A 120 22.77 -0.22 7.02
CA GLY A 120 23.73 -1.20 6.51
C GLY A 120 24.66 -0.63 5.45
N LEU A 121 24.12 0.16 4.51
CA LEU A 121 24.90 0.85 3.49
C LEU A 121 25.86 1.89 4.08
N ALA A 122 25.43 2.65 5.10
CA ALA A 122 26.32 3.58 5.79
C ALA A 122 27.51 2.84 6.44
N ALA A 123 27.26 1.71 7.13
CA ALA A 123 28.31 0.88 7.73
C ALA A 123 29.26 0.26 6.68
N ALA A 124 28.72 -0.16 5.53
CA ALA A 124 29.53 -0.67 4.42
C ALA A 124 30.44 0.42 3.82
N ARG A 125 29.89 1.64 3.62
CA ARG A 125 30.66 2.80 3.16
C ARG A 125 31.75 3.21 4.13
N GLU A 126 31.48 3.16 5.44
CA GLU A 126 32.48 3.43 6.45
C GLU A 126 33.62 2.40 6.40
N SER A 127 33.28 1.12 6.24
CA SER A 127 34.27 0.04 6.11
C SER A 127 35.12 0.19 4.85
N ALA A 128 34.50 0.52 3.72
CA ALA A 128 35.20 0.82 2.46
C ALA A 128 36.10 2.07 2.60
N GLY A 129 35.61 3.11 3.27
CA GLY A 129 36.37 4.33 3.54
C GLY A 129 37.60 4.08 4.42
N ARG A 130 37.48 3.23 5.46
CA ARG A 130 38.63 2.81 6.28
C ARG A 130 39.67 2.06 5.44
N LEU A 131 39.22 1.13 4.60
CA LEU A 131 40.11 0.40 3.68
C LEU A 131 40.80 1.36 2.71
N ALA A 132 40.08 2.31 2.11
CA ALA A 132 40.64 3.30 1.19
C ALA A 132 41.72 4.16 1.87
N ARG A 133 41.51 4.59 3.12
CA ARG A 133 42.54 5.32 3.89
C ARG A 133 43.75 4.46 4.23
N GLN A 134 43.55 3.18 4.55
CA GLN A 134 44.66 2.25 4.73
C GLN A 134 45.46 2.15 3.44
N GLN A 135 44.80 1.92 2.30
CA GLN A 135 45.47 1.87 1.01
C GLN A 135 46.20 3.18 0.70
N TYR A 136 45.59 4.35 0.94
CA TYR A 136 46.24 5.64 0.70
C TYR A 136 47.48 5.86 1.58
N ARG A 137 47.43 5.46 2.86
CA ARG A 137 48.57 5.58 3.78
C ARG A 137 49.69 4.58 3.47
N TYR A 138 49.35 3.36 3.04
CA TYR A 138 50.32 2.31 2.71
C TYR A 138 50.82 2.35 1.26
N SER A 139 50.09 3.01 0.34
CA SER A 139 50.49 3.19 -1.07
C SER A 139 51.51 4.30 -1.29
N LEU A 140 51.94 4.99 -0.23
CA LEU A 140 53.17 5.78 -0.24
C LEU A 140 54.43 4.88 -0.32
N GLY A 141 54.26 3.55 -0.25
CA GLY A 141 55.29 2.57 -0.62
C GLY A 141 54.90 1.81 -1.88
N PHE A 142 55.88 1.58 -2.77
CA PHE A 142 55.79 0.87 -4.05
C PHE A 142 54.77 -0.29 -4.08
N SER A 143 54.07 -0.51 -5.21
CA SER A 143 53.15 -1.65 -5.36
C SER A 143 53.89 -2.97 -5.12
N PRO A 144 53.23 -4.06 -4.67
CA PRO A 144 53.89 -5.34 -4.44
C PRO A 144 54.65 -5.85 -5.67
N ALA A 145 54.13 -5.59 -6.88
CA ALA A 145 54.80 -5.91 -8.14
C ALA A 145 56.07 -5.08 -8.35
N VAL A 146 56.03 -3.79 -8.01
CA VAL A 146 57.20 -2.91 -8.07
C VAL A 146 58.22 -3.26 -6.98
N ARG A 147 57.78 -3.72 -5.80
CA ARG A 147 58.67 -4.28 -4.76
C ARG A 147 59.34 -5.57 -5.20
N LEU A 148 58.64 -6.47 -5.87
CA LEU A 148 59.23 -7.71 -6.41
C LEU A 148 60.30 -7.40 -7.47
N LEU A 149 60.08 -6.39 -8.31
CA LEU A 149 61.03 -5.94 -9.33
C LEU A 149 62.25 -5.22 -8.74
N LEU A 150 62.11 -4.58 -7.57
CA LEU A 150 63.16 -3.81 -6.89
C LEU A 150 63.82 -4.57 -5.72
N SER A 151 63.37 -5.78 -5.40
CA SER A 151 63.89 -6.53 -4.24
C SER A 151 65.16 -7.29 -4.58
N ASP A 152 66.16 -7.21 -3.70
CA ASP A 152 67.39 -8.01 -3.79
C ASP A 152 67.15 -9.52 -3.67
N ASN A 153 65.97 -9.96 -3.17
CA ASN A 153 65.66 -11.36 -2.96
C ASN A 153 64.18 -11.70 -3.25
N PRO A 154 63.83 -12.07 -4.50
CA PRO A 154 62.45 -12.26 -4.93
C PRO A 154 61.77 -13.49 -4.30
N GLY A 155 62.53 -14.52 -3.91
CA GLY A 155 61.98 -15.71 -3.27
C GLY A 155 61.26 -15.41 -1.95
N ARG A 156 61.80 -14.47 -1.17
CA ARG A 156 61.22 -14.07 0.12
C ARG A 156 59.90 -13.29 -0.02
N VAL A 157 59.73 -12.58 -1.14
CA VAL A 157 58.48 -11.86 -1.46
C VAL A 157 57.40 -12.83 -1.93
N LEU A 158 57.79 -13.94 -2.60
CA LEU A 158 56.87 -15.01 -2.98
C LEU A 158 56.42 -15.84 -1.77
N ASP A 159 57.26 -16.01 -0.75
CA ASP A 159 56.86 -16.66 0.51
C ASP A 159 55.75 -15.87 1.25
N GLU A 160 55.63 -14.56 1.00
CA GLU A 160 54.56 -13.69 1.52
C GLU A 160 53.28 -13.70 0.66
N GLU A 161 53.22 -14.47 -0.44
CA GLU A 161 52.07 -14.52 -1.36
C GLU A 161 50.76 -14.87 -0.63
N HIS A 162 50.83 -15.76 0.37
CA HIS A 162 49.67 -16.14 1.16
C HIS A 162 49.07 -14.95 1.94
N GLU A 163 49.91 -14.01 2.40
CA GLU A 163 49.46 -12.81 3.09
C GLU A 163 48.85 -11.79 2.12
N LEU A 164 49.47 -11.63 0.94
CA LEU A 164 48.93 -10.81 -0.15
C LEU A 164 47.57 -11.31 -0.61
N ARG A 165 47.40 -12.62 -0.80
CA ARG A 165 46.11 -13.22 -1.17
C ARG A 165 45.06 -13.01 -0.08
N ARG A 166 45.43 -13.12 1.20
CA ARG A 166 44.53 -12.82 2.33
C ARG A 166 44.14 -11.35 2.37
N ALA A 167 45.07 -10.43 2.09
CA ALA A 167 44.79 -9.00 1.99
C ALA A 167 43.84 -8.68 0.82
N ALA A 168 44.11 -9.23 -0.37
CA ALA A 168 43.25 -9.10 -1.54
C ALA A 168 41.83 -9.65 -1.28
N GLY A 169 41.73 -10.80 -0.61
CA GLY A 169 40.45 -11.38 -0.20
C GLY A 169 39.65 -10.48 0.75
N ARG A 170 40.32 -9.82 1.72
CA ARG A 170 39.68 -8.84 2.61
C ARG A 170 39.15 -7.62 1.84
N THR A 171 39.93 -7.10 0.89
CA THR A 171 39.52 -5.98 0.02
C THR A 171 38.32 -6.36 -0.83
N ALA A 172 38.35 -7.52 -1.47
CA ALA A 172 37.24 -8.03 -2.27
C ALA A 172 35.97 -8.21 -1.44
N ALA A 173 36.09 -8.73 -0.21
CA ALA A 173 34.94 -8.88 0.70
C ALA A 173 34.32 -7.54 1.12
N VAL A 174 35.12 -6.50 1.33
CA VAL A 174 34.60 -5.15 1.64
C VAL A 174 33.87 -4.56 0.43
N ALA A 175 34.42 -4.70 -0.77
CA ALA A 175 33.80 -4.24 -2.01
C ALA A 175 32.47 -4.96 -2.29
N ALA A 176 32.44 -6.29 -2.11
CA ALA A 176 31.23 -7.09 -2.28
C ALA A 176 30.13 -6.66 -1.30
N ARG A 177 30.46 -6.49 -0.01
CA ARG A 177 29.50 -6.01 1.00
C ARG A 177 28.94 -4.63 0.69
N LEU A 178 29.77 -3.72 0.15
CA LEU A 178 29.31 -2.40 -0.28
C LEU A 178 28.32 -2.52 -1.44
N ALA A 179 28.67 -3.29 -2.48
CA ALA A 179 27.80 -3.51 -3.63
C ALA A 179 26.45 -4.15 -3.23
N ASP A 180 26.49 -5.18 -2.38
CA ASP A 180 25.28 -5.85 -1.88
C ASP A 180 24.39 -4.89 -1.08
N ALA A 181 24.99 -4.01 -0.25
CA ALA A 181 24.25 -3.01 0.51
C ALA A 181 23.61 -1.94 -0.39
N GLU A 182 24.27 -1.56 -1.48
CA GLU A 182 23.72 -0.63 -2.48
C GLU A 182 22.52 -1.24 -3.21
N ILE A 183 22.66 -2.47 -3.70
CA ILE A 183 21.58 -3.23 -4.36
C ILE A 183 20.38 -3.40 -3.42
N THR A 184 20.64 -3.78 -2.16
CA THR A 184 19.59 -3.99 -1.16
C THR A 184 18.86 -2.67 -0.84
N THR A 185 19.61 -1.57 -0.72
CA THR A 185 19.01 -0.25 -0.46
C THR A 185 18.15 0.21 -1.62
N ASP A 186 18.61 0.07 -2.87
CA ASP A 186 17.85 0.45 -4.05
C ASP A 186 16.59 -0.40 -4.22
N TYR A 187 16.69 -1.71 -3.98
CA TYR A 187 15.57 -2.63 -3.98
C TYR A 187 14.45 -2.17 -3.03
N TYR A 188 14.79 -1.86 -1.78
CA TYR A 188 13.80 -1.38 -0.82
C TYR A 188 13.31 0.03 -1.14
N ALA A 189 14.16 0.91 -1.67
CA ALA A 189 13.78 2.26 -2.06
C ALA A 189 12.70 2.24 -3.15
N THR A 190 12.93 1.45 -4.20
CA THR A 190 11.98 1.28 -5.31
C THR A 190 10.66 0.70 -4.82
N ARG A 191 10.68 -0.32 -3.97
CA ARG A 191 9.45 -0.93 -3.42
C ARG A 191 8.71 0.01 -2.48
N ALA A 192 9.43 0.74 -1.62
CA ALA A 192 8.85 1.71 -0.71
C ALA A 192 8.14 2.84 -1.47
N ARG A 193 8.76 3.36 -2.55
CA ARG A 193 8.14 4.35 -3.44
C ARG A 193 6.87 3.84 -4.08
N ARG A 194 6.93 2.67 -4.75
CA ARG A 194 5.73 2.04 -5.35
C ARG A 194 4.62 1.79 -4.33
N ALA A 195 4.98 1.42 -3.09
CA ALA A 195 4.01 1.21 -2.02
C ALA A 195 3.37 2.51 -1.53
N LEU A 196 4.11 3.62 -1.54
CA LEU A 196 3.59 4.94 -1.23
C LEU A 196 2.62 5.43 -2.32
N ASP A 197 2.98 5.27 -3.60
CA ASP A 197 2.14 5.66 -4.74
C ASP A 197 0.80 4.92 -4.71
N ARG A 198 0.85 3.59 -4.49
CA ARG A 198 -0.37 2.76 -4.32
C ARG A 198 -1.22 3.21 -3.14
N ARG A 199 -0.59 3.60 -2.02
CA ARG A 199 -1.29 4.11 -0.84
C ARG A 199 -2.01 5.42 -1.15
N GLN A 200 -1.38 6.32 -1.90
CA GLN A 200 -1.99 7.58 -2.33
C GLN A 200 -3.19 7.32 -3.25
N THR A 201 -3.02 6.48 -4.27
CA THR A 201 -4.14 6.10 -5.16
C THR A 201 -5.32 5.50 -4.40
N LEU A 202 -5.06 4.63 -3.41
CA LEU A 202 -6.11 4.06 -2.56
C LEU A 202 -6.76 5.10 -1.63
N ALA A 203 -5.98 6.06 -1.11
CA ALA A 203 -6.51 7.15 -0.30
C ALA A 203 -7.45 8.04 -1.11
N ASP A 204 -7.11 8.36 -2.36
CA ASP A 204 -7.96 9.14 -3.25
C ASP A 204 -9.24 8.38 -3.61
N ARG A 205 -9.13 7.07 -3.89
CA ARG A 205 -10.30 6.20 -4.10
C ARG A 205 -11.18 6.15 -2.85
N HIS A 206 -10.59 6.02 -1.67
CA HIS A 206 -11.32 6.01 -0.40
C HIS A 206 -12.09 7.31 -0.18
N LYS A 207 -11.46 8.47 -0.46
CA LYS A 207 -12.12 9.78 -0.40
C LYS A 207 -13.31 9.83 -1.36
N ARG A 208 -13.13 9.46 -2.62
CA ARG A 208 -14.22 9.43 -3.62
C ARG A 208 -15.38 8.53 -3.19
N GLN A 209 -15.10 7.34 -2.65
CA GLN A 209 -16.15 6.45 -2.17
C GLN A 209 -16.89 7.01 -0.95
N ARG A 210 -16.18 7.67 -0.03
CA ARG A 210 -16.82 8.36 1.10
C ARG A 210 -17.76 9.47 0.62
N ASP A 211 -17.30 10.27 -0.34
CA ASP A 211 -18.10 11.37 -0.88
C ASP A 211 -19.32 10.84 -1.65
N LEU A 212 -19.19 9.70 -2.35
CA LEU A 212 -20.32 9.00 -2.99
C LEU A 212 -21.35 8.49 -1.96
N VAL A 213 -20.90 7.88 -0.85
CA VAL A 213 -21.79 7.45 0.24
C VAL A 213 -22.57 8.64 0.80
N ARG A 214 -21.89 9.76 1.05
CA ARG A 214 -22.52 11.00 1.53
C ARG A 214 -23.56 11.54 0.54
N ALA A 215 -23.26 11.56 -0.75
CA ALA A 215 -24.19 12.01 -1.78
C ALA A 215 -25.46 11.12 -1.85
N ARG A 216 -25.30 9.80 -1.69
CA ARG A 216 -26.43 8.86 -1.65
C ARG A 216 -27.29 9.06 -0.40
N LEU A 217 -26.68 9.20 0.77
CA LEU A 217 -27.38 9.54 2.02
C LEU A 217 -28.15 10.87 1.90
N ALA A 218 -27.52 11.91 1.37
CA ALA A 218 -28.19 13.20 1.13
C ALA A 218 -29.36 13.10 0.13
N THR A 219 -29.38 12.08 -0.72
CA THR A 219 -30.51 11.83 -1.64
C THR A 219 -31.67 11.15 -0.90
N VAL A 220 -31.37 10.21 0.01
CA VAL A 220 -32.37 9.62 0.93
C VAL A 220 -32.96 10.71 1.83
N GLU A 221 -32.13 11.55 2.44
CA GLU A 221 -32.57 12.64 3.32
C GLU A 221 -33.48 13.63 2.59
N ARG A 222 -33.13 14.03 1.37
CA ARG A 222 -33.99 14.92 0.55
C ARG A 222 -35.31 14.27 0.17
N LEU A 223 -35.30 12.98 -0.18
CA LEU A 223 -36.53 12.24 -0.47
C LEU A 223 -37.43 12.22 0.77
N LEU A 224 -36.87 11.90 1.94
CA LEU A 224 -37.63 11.88 3.20
C LEU A 224 -38.17 13.26 3.59
N ALA A 225 -37.38 14.32 3.41
CA ALA A 225 -37.79 15.69 3.69
C ALA A 225 -38.88 16.22 2.73
N SER A 226 -39.00 15.63 1.53
CA SER A 226 -40.04 15.97 0.55
C SER A 226 -41.41 15.32 0.82
N LEU A 227 -41.46 14.32 1.70
CA LEU A 227 -42.69 13.60 2.03
C LEU A 227 -43.56 14.40 2.99
N THR A 228 -44.87 14.39 2.78
CA THR A 228 -45.83 14.93 3.75
C THR A 228 -46.02 13.99 4.94
N ALA A 229 -46.57 14.51 6.05
CA ALA A 229 -46.89 13.70 7.22
C ALA A 229 -47.84 12.52 6.89
N ASP A 230 -48.84 12.76 6.03
CA ASP A 230 -49.78 11.73 5.58
C ASP A 230 -49.11 10.64 4.74
N GLN A 231 -48.16 11.03 3.87
CA GLN A 231 -47.39 10.10 3.07
C GLN A 231 -46.45 9.27 3.95
N LEU A 232 -45.80 9.87 4.95
CA LEU A 232 -44.97 9.16 5.92
C LEU A 232 -45.79 8.15 6.74
N ALA A 233 -46.96 8.55 7.25
CA ALA A 233 -47.85 7.65 7.99
C ALA A 233 -48.37 6.50 7.10
N ALA A 234 -48.71 6.78 5.86
CA ALA A 234 -49.11 5.75 4.89
C ALA A 234 -47.96 4.79 4.57
N LEU A 235 -46.73 5.28 4.46
CA LEU A 235 -45.54 4.49 4.18
C LEU A 235 -45.20 3.57 5.36
N GLN A 236 -45.26 4.06 6.59
CA GLN A 236 -45.10 3.27 7.82
C GLN A 236 -46.13 2.14 7.93
N ARG A 237 -47.41 2.43 7.61
CA ARG A 237 -48.45 1.38 7.56
C ARG A 237 -48.09 0.31 6.53
N LEU A 238 -47.69 0.71 5.31
CA LEU A 238 -47.34 -0.23 4.23
C LEU A 238 -46.13 -1.11 4.58
N GLU A 239 -45.11 -0.54 5.23
CA GLU A 239 -43.95 -1.29 5.74
C GLU A 239 -44.35 -2.26 6.85
N GLY A 240 -45.22 -1.83 7.78
CA GLY A 240 -45.79 -2.67 8.82
C GLY A 240 -46.52 -3.89 8.23
N TYR A 241 -47.46 -3.67 7.30
CA TYR A 241 -48.17 -4.77 6.64
C TYR A 241 -47.25 -5.68 5.81
N GLY A 242 -46.20 -5.12 5.18
CA GLY A 242 -45.20 -5.90 4.46
C GLY A 242 -44.31 -6.76 5.35
N ALA A 243 -44.05 -6.34 6.59
CA ALA A 243 -43.27 -7.11 7.57
C ALA A 243 -44.06 -8.31 8.13
N TYR A 244 -45.38 -8.21 8.22
CA TYR A 244 -46.26 -9.33 8.61
C TYR A 244 -46.61 -10.29 7.45
N GLY A 245 -46.27 -9.94 6.21
CA GLY A 245 -46.65 -10.68 4.99
C GLY A 245 -45.56 -11.54 4.34
N ALA A 246 -44.37 -11.70 4.95
CA ALA A 246 -43.29 -12.51 4.39
C ALA A 246 -43.01 -13.77 5.25
N PRO A 247 -43.53 -14.96 4.89
CA PRO A 247 -43.05 -16.22 5.44
C PRO A 247 -41.77 -16.68 4.70
N GLY A 248 -40.66 -16.81 5.44
CA GLY A 248 -39.38 -17.35 4.98
C GLY A 248 -38.38 -16.26 4.59
N THR A 249 -37.26 -16.04 5.29
CA THR A 249 -36.30 -17.02 5.79
C THR A 249 -35.72 -16.57 7.14
N ALA A 250 -36.14 -17.24 8.21
CA ALA A 250 -35.34 -17.30 9.44
C ALA A 250 -34.16 -18.24 9.16
N ALA A 251 -33.12 -17.72 8.53
CA ALA A 251 -31.83 -18.39 8.49
C ALA A 251 -31.16 -18.21 9.86
N ALA A 252 -31.06 -19.33 10.57
CA ALA A 252 -30.22 -19.64 11.72
C ALA A 252 -29.25 -18.53 12.14
N ARG A 253 -29.52 -17.93 13.31
CA ARG A 253 -28.47 -17.40 14.17
C ARG A 253 -27.78 -18.60 14.81
N ASP A 254 -26.54 -18.87 14.44
CA ASP A 254 -25.64 -19.71 15.24
C ASP A 254 -25.41 -19.06 16.61
N PRO A 255 -25.67 -19.74 17.75
CA PRO A 255 -25.21 -19.32 19.06
C PRO A 255 -23.87 -20.02 19.33
N ALA A 256 -22.77 -19.46 18.84
CA ALA A 256 -21.43 -19.93 19.19
C ALA A 256 -20.48 -18.73 19.36
N ALA A 257 -20.62 -18.02 20.47
CA ALA A 257 -19.57 -17.20 21.06
C ALA A 257 -19.84 -17.06 22.57
N THR A 258 -19.82 -18.19 23.29
CA THR A 258 -19.58 -18.19 24.73
C THR A 258 -18.10 -17.90 24.93
N GLY A 259 -17.78 -16.75 25.51
CA GLY A 259 -16.41 -16.34 25.78
C GLY A 259 -16.31 -15.09 26.63
N GLY A 260 -16.79 -15.20 27.88
CA GLY A 260 -16.26 -14.47 29.03
C GLY A 260 -16.44 -12.96 29.07
N ALA A 261 -17.46 -12.52 29.82
CA ALA A 261 -17.28 -11.40 30.73
C ALA A 261 -16.41 -11.85 31.93
N PRO A 262 -15.82 -10.91 32.69
CA PRO A 262 -16.63 -10.51 33.84
C PRO A 262 -16.82 -8.99 33.97
N ALA A 263 -18.04 -8.66 34.39
CA ALA A 263 -18.44 -7.53 35.24
C ALA A 263 -17.51 -7.39 36.47
N THR A 264 -17.38 -6.30 37.21
CA THR A 264 -17.79 -4.88 37.26
C THR A 264 -16.74 -4.23 38.18
N ASP A 265 -16.47 -2.92 38.17
CA ASP A 265 -17.11 -2.00 39.11
C ASP A 265 -16.70 -0.56 38.82
N GLY A 266 -17.66 0.34 39.01
CA GLY A 266 -17.62 1.70 38.52
C GLY A 266 -16.78 2.70 39.32
N ARG A 267 -16.42 3.78 38.63
CA ARG A 267 -16.43 5.18 39.08
C ARG A 267 -16.03 6.08 37.90
N GLY A 268 -16.97 6.85 37.35
CA GLY A 268 -16.61 8.02 36.53
C GLY A 268 -16.42 9.27 37.41
N PRO A 269 -16.21 10.46 36.82
CA PRO A 269 -15.25 10.82 35.78
C PRO A 269 -14.36 12.00 36.26
N ALA A 270 -13.13 12.13 35.75
CA ALA A 270 -12.36 13.38 35.88
C ALA A 270 -11.46 13.61 34.68
N SER A 271 -11.75 14.71 34.00
CA SER A 271 -11.01 15.37 32.93
C SER A 271 -9.64 15.87 33.42
N THR A 272 -8.55 15.65 32.66
CA THR A 272 -7.36 16.52 32.52
C THR A 272 -6.47 15.98 31.38
N PRO A 273 -5.90 16.83 30.50
CA PRO A 273 -5.14 16.44 29.29
C PRO A 273 -3.72 15.89 29.59
N PRO A 274 -3.06 15.19 28.63
CA PRO A 274 -1.76 14.58 28.87
C PRO A 274 -0.61 15.60 28.94
N ALA A 275 0.15 15.52 30.03
CA ALA A 275 1.39 16.25 30.26
C ALA A 275 2.56 15.74 29.40
N ALA A 276 3.44 16.67 29.05
CA ALA A 276 4.69 16.50 28.31
C ALA A 276 5.72 15.62 29.04
N PRO A 277 6.68 14.99 28.32
CA PRO A 277 7.72 14.18 28.95
C PRO A 277 8.81 15.03 29.63
N PRO A 278 9.39 14.59 30.77
CA PRO A 278 10.51 15.28 31.37
C PRO A 278 11.82 15.05 30.60
N ARG A 279 12.53 16.16 30.41
CA ARG A 279 13.88 16.25 29.87
C ARG A 279 14.85 15.94 31.02
N ALA A 280 15.48 14.77 30.99
CA ALA A 280 16.57 14.43 31.91
C ALA A 280 17.89 14.30 31.14
N ALA A 281 18.80 15.22 31.41
CA ALA A 281 20.19 15.15 31.04
C ALA A 281 20.97 14.39 32.13
N ALA A 282 21.73 13.35 31.76
CA ALA A 282 22.94 12.95 32.47
C ALA A 282 23.74 11.87 31.72
N ARG A 283 24.92 12.30 31.25
CA ARG A 283 26.23 11.63 31.21
C ARG A 283 26.47 10.39 30.31
N PRO A 284 27.58 10.37 29.54
CA PRO A 284 28.01 9.22 28.76
C PRO A 284 28.70 8.18 29.65
N ALA A 285 28.31 6.92 29.50
CA ALA A 285 29.06 5.76 29.99
C ALA A 285 30.19 5.42 28.99
N GLU A 286 31.37 5.17 29.53
CA GLU A 286 32.58 4.72 28.82
C GLU A 286 32.38 3.39 28.08
N PRO A 287 33.09 3.14 26.97
CA PRO A 287 33.03 1.86 26.27
C PRO A 287 33.87 0.78 26.96
N ALA A 288 33.21 -0.32 27.33
CA ALA A 288 33.84 -1.56 27.74
C ALA A 288 34.57 -2.23 26.55
N VAL A 289 35.83 -2.60 26.79
CA VAL A 289 36.69 -3.44 25.95
C VAL A 289 36.17 -4.88 25.95
N PRO A 290 35.97 -5.56 24.80
CA PRO A 290 35.74 -7.00 24.79
C PRO A 290 37.07 -7.77 24.77
N ALA A 291 37.21 -8.66 25.76
CA ALA A 291 38.28 -9.64 25.88
C ALA A 291 38.24 -10.69 24.77
N ALA A 292 39.44 -11.13 24.38
CA ALA A 292 39.69 -12.23 23.47
C ALA A 292 39.44 -13.60 24.13
N GLY A 293 39.03 -14.58 23.31
CA GLY A 293 39.29 -16.00 23.56
C GLY A 293 38.07 -16.91 23.66
N ALA A 294 37.68 -17.54 22.55
CA ALA A 294 37.10 -18.89 22.55
C ALA A 294 37.17 -19.48 21.12
N ALA A 295 37.91 -20.58 20.98
CA ALA A 295 38.08 -21.35 19.74
C ALA A 295 36.78 -22.08 19.34
N PRO A 296 36.52 -22.31 18.04
CA PRO A 296 35.39 -23.12 17.60
C PRO A 296 35.68 -24.62 17.74
N GLY A 297 34.72 -25.34 18.33
CA GLY A 297 34.72 -26.78 18.50
C GLY A 297 34.64 -27.57 17.19
N THR A 298 35.24 -28.75 17.24
CA THR A 298 35.30 -29.80 16.23
C THR A 298 33.91 -30.30 15.81
N PRO A 299 33.62 -30.54 14.52
CA PRO A 299 32.40 -31.24 14.10
C PRO A 299 32.55 -32.77 14.26
N PRO A 300 31.47 -33.51 14.59
CA PRO A 300 31.52 -34.97 14.71
C PRO A 300 31.61 -35.70 13.36
N ALA A 301 32.28 -36.85 13.40
CA ALA A 301 32.55 -37.73 12.27
C ALA A 301 31.28 -38.32 11.63
N ALA A 302 31.23 -38.29 10.29
CA ALA A 302 30.21 -38.98 9.51
C ALA A 302 30.47 -40.48 9.49
N SER A 303 29.53 -41.24 10.06
CA SER A 303 29.44 -42.69 9.98
C SER A 303 29.11 -43.16 8.55
N ARG A 304 29.98 -44.00 7.99
CA ARG A 304 29.75 -44.76 6.75
C ARG A 304 28.70 -45.85 6.97
N PRO A 305 27.74 -46.09 6.05
CA PRO A 305 27.00 -47.34 6.03
C PRO A 305 27.83 -48.45 5.37
N ARG A 306 27.99 -49.57 6.09
CA ARG A 306 28.39 -50.87 5.55
C ARG A 306 27.27 -51.40 4.64
N GLY A 307 27.67 -52.07 3.56
CA GLY A 307 26.79 -52.48 2.47
C GLY A 307 25.78 -53.59 2.76
N ARG A 308 25.00 -53.84 1.72
CA ARG A 308 24.57 -55.16 1.25
C ARG A 308 24.50 -55.09 -0.28
#